data_AF-A0A527FTH3-F1
#
_entry.id   AF-A0A527FTH3-F1
#
_cell.length_a   1.000
_cell.length_b   1.000
_cell.length_c   1.000
_cell.angle_alpha   90.00
_cell.angle_beta   90.00
_cell.angle_gamma   90.00
#
_symmetry.space_group_name_H-M   'P 1'
#
loop_
_entity.id
_entity.type
_entity.pdbx_description
1 polymer ?
#
loop_
_entity_poly.entity_id
_entity_poly.type
_entity_poly.pdbx_seq_one_letter_code
_entity_poly.pdbx_strand_id
1 'polypeptide(L)' 'GMQQIAIGDAKVIIAGGQESMSLSTHAQHLRAGVKMGDFKLIDTMIKDGLWDAFNGYHMGNTAENVARQFQITREDQDQF' A
#
# COMPACT_ATOMS: atom_id res chain seq x y z
N GLY A 1 12.42 -16.13 6.28
CA GLY A 1 13.43 -17.10 5.82
C GLY A 1 14.62 -17.19 6.76
N MET A 2 15.31 -16.07 6.99
CA MET A 2 16.53 -16.05 7.82
C MET A 2 16.29 -16.57 9.24
N GLN A 3 15.26 -16.08 9.95
CA GLN A 3 14.97 -16.51 11.32
C GLN A 3 14.74 -18.03 11.42
N GLN A 4 14.00 -18.60 10.46
CA GLN A 4 13.70 -20.03 10.40
C GLN A 4 14.94 -20.89 10.19
N ILE A 5 15.92 -20.42 9.41
CA ILE A 5 17.20 -21.12 9.23
C ILE A 5 18.06 -20.97 10.48
N ALA A 6 18.11 -19.76 11.07
CA ALA A 6 18.95 -19.45 12.22
C ALA A 6 18.60 -20.27 13.46
N ILE A 7 17.32 -20.56 13.69
CA ILE A 7 16.85 -21.38 14.83
C ILE A 7 16.80 -22.89 14.53
N GLY A 8 17.19 -23.29 13.31
CA GLY A 8 17.27 -24.70 12.91
C GLY A 8 15.95 -25.32 12.41
N ASP A 9 14.87 -24.55 12.31
CA ASP A 9 13.55 -25.03 11.87
C ASP A 9 13.48 -25.34 10.37
N ALA A 10 14.37 -24.75 9.56
CA ALA A 10 14.45 -25.01 8.13
C ALA A 10 15.90 -25.06 7.63
N LYS A 11 16.16 -25.90 6.62
CA LYS A 11 17.48 -26.02 5.97
C LYS A 11 17.57 -25.27 4.64
N VAL A 12 16.46 -25.14 3.93
CA VAL A 12 16.36 -24.44 2.63
C VAL A 12 15.04 -23.69 2.62
N ILE A 13 15.09 -22.42 2.21
CA ILE A 13 13.91 -21.56 2.07
C ILE A 13 14.02 -20.79 0.75
N ILE A 14 12.91 -20.72 0.01
CA ILE A 14 12.72 -19.75 -1.07
C ILE A 14 11.96 -18.56 -0.47
N ALA A 15 12.53 -17.36 -0.57
CA ALA A 15 11.94 -16.13 -0.06
C ALA A 15 11.99 -15.03 -1.12
N GLY A 16 10.95 -14.20 -1.14
CA GLY A 16 10.77 -13.11 -2.09
C GLY A 16 9.35 -12.54 -1.94
N GLY A 17 8.91 -11.75 -2.92
CA GLY A 17 7.55 -11.25 -3.02
C GLY A 17 7.11 -11.19 -4.49
N GLN A 18 5.80 -11.27 -4.71
CA GLN A 18 5.18 -11.10 -6.03
C GLN A 18 3.98 -10.17 -5.85
N GLU A 19 3.77 -9.28 -6.82
CA GLU A 19 2.63 -8.35 -6.82
C GLU A 19 2.10 -8.17 -8.25
N SER A 20 0.81 -7.91 -8.40
CA SER A 20 0.19 -7.49 -9.66
C SER A 20 -0.86 -6.42 -9.41
N MET A 21 -0.42 -5.17 -9.37
CA MET A 21 -1.31 -4.02 -9.15
C MET A 21 -2.38 -3.91 -10.23
N SER A 22 -2.07 -4.29 -11.48
CA SER A 22 -3.03 -4.32 -12.59
C SER A 22 -4.20 -5.29 -12.37
N LEU A 23 -4.02 -6.31 -11.52
CA LEU A 23 -5.06 -7.28 -11.19
C LEU A 23 -5.73 -7.02 -9.83
N SER A 24 -5.44 -5.88 -9.20
CA SER A 24 -6.16 -5.45 -8.00
C SER A 24 -7.66 -5.32 -8.28
N THR A 25 -8.47 -5.72 -7.29
CA THR A 25 -9.93 -5.74 -7.44
C THR A 25 -10.55 -4.50 -6.82
N HIS A 26 -11.78 -4.21 -7.18
CA HIS A 26 -12.59 -3.32 -6.36
C HIS A 26 -13.43 -4.14 -5.38
N ALA A 27 -13.61 -3.65 -4.15
CA ALA A 27 -14.32 -4.34 -3.09
C ALA A 27 -15.35 -3.44 -2.37
N GLN A 28 -16.37 -4.06 -1.80
CA GLN A 28 -17.29 -3.42 -0.87
C GLN A 28 -17.82 -4.46 0.12
N HIS A 29 -17.97 -4.06 1.39
CA HIS A 29 -18.56 -4.91 2.41
C HIS A 29 -20.08 -4.91 2.28
N LEU A 30 -20.62 -5.89 1.53
CA LEU A 30 -22.06 -6.04 1.30
C LEU A 30 -22.71 -7.17 2.11
N ARG A 31 -22.02 -7.74 3.11
CA ARG A 31 -22.51 -8.92 3.86
C ARG A 31 -23.86 -8.68 4.54
N ALA A 32 -24.13 -7.47 5.01
CA ALA A 32 -25.41 -7.08 5.61
C ALA A 32 -26.40 -6.46 4.60
N GLY A 33 -25.99 -6.32 3.34
CA GLY A 33 -26.72 -5.62 2.30
C GLY A 33 -26.70 -4.09 2.44
N VAL A 34 -26.95 -3.41 1.33
CA VAL A 34 -27.26 -1.96 1.29
C VAL A 34 -28.73 -1.85 0.92
N LYS A 35 -29.57 -1.42 1.87
CA LYS A 35 -31.04 -1.44 1.69
C LYS A 35 -31.55 -0.38 0.71
N MET A 36 -30.95 0.82 0.74
CA MET A 36 -31.32 1.95 -0.12
C MET A 36 -30.16 2.97 -0.12
N GLY A 37 -29.96 3.67 -1.23
CA GLY A 37 -28.90 4.65 -1.40
C GLY A 37 -27.65 4.10 -2.08
N ASP A 38 -26.71 5.00 -2.37
CA ASP A 38 -25.50 4.67 -3.11
C ASP A 38 -24.47 3.94 -2.25
N PHE A 39 -23.68 3.09 -2.88
CA PHE A 39 -22.43 2.59 -2.33
C PHE A 39 -21.30 2.75 -3.34
N LYS A 40 -20.08 2.80 -2.84
CA LYS A 40 -18.88 2.85 -3.68
C LYS A 40 -18.26 1.45 -3.77
N LEU A 41 -17.75 1.11 -4.94
CA LEU A 41 -16.77 0.04 -5.07
C LEU A 41 -15.40 0.66 -4.78
N ILE A 42 -14.71 0.14 -3.77
CA ILE A 42 -13.45 0.69 -3.27
C ILE A 42 -12.30 0.02 -4.02
N ASP A 43 -11.44 0.83 -4.64
CA ASP A 43 -10.18 0.38 -5.25
C ASP A 43 -9.24 -0.14 -4.16
N THR A 44 -8.90 -1.43 -4.19
CA THR A 44 -8.04 -2.05 -3.16
C THR A 44 -6.57 -1.73 -3.34
N MET A 45 -6.09 -1.47 -4.57
CA MET A 45 -4.72 -1.01 -4.78
C MET A 45 -4.47 0.30 -4.03
N ILE A 46 -5.43 1.24 -4.14
CA ILE A 46 -5.33 2.50 -3.41
C ILE A 46 -5.55 2.24 -1.92
N LYS A 47 -6.68 1.64 -1.54
CA LYS A 47 -7.09 1.57 -0.13
C LYS A 47 -6.17 0.72 0.75
N ASP A 48 -5.68 -0.40 0.22
CA ASP A 48 -4.92 -1.38 0.99
C ASP A 48 -3.40 -1.23 0.78
N GLY A 49 -2.98 -0.60 -0.33
CA GLY A 49 -1.56 -0.45 -0.68
C GLY A 49 -1.01 0.98 -0.55
N LEU A 50 -1.78 2.00 -0.91
CA LEU A 50 -1.27 3.37 -1.13
C LEU A 50 -1.93 4.44 -0.26
N TRP A 51 -2.80 4.05 0.67
CA TRP A 51 -3.53 4.97 1.53
C TRP A 51 -3.03 4.89 2.96
N ASP A 52 -2.67 6.04 3.54
CA ASP A 52 -2.26 6.08 4.93
C ASP A 52 -3.44 5.76 5.84
N ALA A 53 -3.29 4.72 6.67
CA ALA A 53 -4.36 4.26 7.54
C ALA A 53 -4.67 5.24 8.69
N PHE A 54 -3.73 6.11 9.07
CA PHE A 54 -3.84 6.99 10.24
C PHE A 54 -4.27 8.41 9.86
N ASN A 55 -3.69 8.96 8.81
CA ASN A 55 -3.86 10.33 8.36
C ASN A 55 -4.87 10.45 7.21
N GLY A 56 -5.26 9.34 6.59
CA GLY A 56 -6.34 9.30 5.62
C GLY A 56 -6.02 10.02 4.31
N TYR A 57 -4.79 9.91 3.81
CA TYR A 57 -4.39 10.47 2.53
C TYR A 57 -3.48 9.51 1.73
N HIS A 58 -3.31 9.79 0.44
CA HIS A 58 -2.44 9.01 -0.46
C HIS A 58 -0.96 9.11 -0.06
N MET A 59 -0.17 8.06 -0.27
CA MET A 59 1.29 8.06 -0.03
C MET A 59 2.04 9.17 -0.75
N GLY A 60 1.52 9.70 -1.86
CA GLY A 60 2.09 10.90 -2.49
C GLY A 60 2.16 12.12 -1.55
N ASN A 61 1.21 12.26 -0.63
CA ASN A 61 1.22 13.34 0.36
C ASN A 61 2.26 13.10 1.47
N THR A 62 2.61 11.83 1.80
CA THR A 62 3.75 11.61 2.71
C THR A 62 5.05 12.05 2.06
N ALA A 63 5.21 11.81 0.75
CA ALA A 63 6.37 12.29 -0.01
C ALA A 63 6.44 13.84 -0.01
N GLU A 64 5.33 14.53 -0.25
CA GLU A 64 5.26 15.99 -0.17
C GLU A 64 5.60 16.54 1.24
N ASN A 65 5.21 15.83 2.29
CA ASN A 65 5.58 16.21 3.66
C ASN A 65 7.09 16.11 3.88
N VAL A 66 7.73 15.05 3.37
CA VAL A 66 9.19 14.87 3.42
C VAL A 66 9.87 15.95 2.58
N ALA A 67 9.43 16.17 1.35
CA ALA A 67 10.00 17.19 0.46
C ALA A 67 9.96 18.58 1.11
N ARG A 68 8.84 18.96 1.72
CA ARG A 68 8.70 20.23 2.44
C ARG A 68 9.61 20.30 3.68
N GLN A 69 9.67 19.22 4.46
CA GLN A 69 10.48 19.18 5.69
C GLN A 69 11.97 19.30 5.40
N PHE A 70 12.44 18.65 4.35
CA PHE A 70 13.86 18.63 3.94
C PHE A 70 14.19 19.64 2.85
N GLN A 71 13.22 20.49 2.47
CA GLN A 71 13.36 21.54 1.45
C GLN A 71 13.86 20.99 0.09
N ILE A 72 13.41 19.80 -0.27
CA ILE A 72 13.72 19.16 -1.56
C ILE A 72 12.88 19.86 -2.63
N THR A 73 13.53 20.50 -3.59
CA THR A 73 12.84 21.25 -4.64
C THR A 73 12.23 20.32 -5.68
N ARG A 74 11.42 20.87 -6.58
CA ARG A 74 10.87 20.11 -7.70
C ARG A 74 11.99 19.75 -8.68
N GLU A 75 12.91 20.67 -8.91
CA GLU A 75 14.06 20.50 -9.77
C GLU A 75 14.96 19.37 -9.26
N ASP A 76 15.19 19.28 -7.94
CA ASP A 76 15.96 18.19 -7.33
C ASP A 76 15.30 16.82 -7.55
N GLN A 77 13.97 16.74 -7.43
CA GLN A 77 13.22 15.50 -7.64
C GLN A 77 13.24 15.05 -9.11
N ASP A 78 13.13 15.98 -10.06
CA ASP A 78 13.15 15.68 -11.49
C ASP A 78 14.54 15.25 -12.00
N GLN A 79 15.63 15.61 -11.30
CA GLN A 79 17.00 15.23 -11.68
C GLN A 79 17.46 13.85 -11.17
N PHE A 80 16.74 13.26 -10.22
CA PHE A 80 17.05 11.95 -9.62
C PHE A 80 16.56 10.78 -10.49
#